data_AF-A0A561VCD5-F1
#
_entry.id   AF-A0A561VCD5-F1
#
_cell.length_a   1.000
_cell.length_b   1.000
_cell.length_c   1.000
_cell.angle_alpha   90.00
_cell.angle_beta   90.00
_cell.angle_gamma   90.00
#
_symmetry.space_group_name_H-M   'P 1'
#
loop_
_entity.id
_entity.type
_entity.pdbx_description
1 polymer ?
#
loop_
_entity_poly.entity_id
_entity_poly.type
_entity_poly.pdbx_seq_one_letter_code
_entity_poly.pdbx_strand_id
1 'polypeptide(L)'
;MNRTDRLYALVEELRAVSPRPRSARWLAGRFEVSTRTIERDISALQGSGVPIWAEPGRTGGYVVDRAHTLPPVNLTAAEAVAMAVALHRLGGTPFAGAGATALRKLLAVMPAADAAEAHRLAGRVHLIGDGPATPVPAVVADAVSARRVLRLTYADRAGTASAREVEPLGYLGNPRHWYLLAWCRLRDGLRCFRTDRILGVEALPEVVTRELRLDDLDIPHERVRALSLV
;
A
#
# COMPACT_ATOMS: atom_id res chain seq x y z
N MET A 1 -19.60 -30.45 -1.90
CA MET A 1 -18.86 -29.20 -2.18
C MET A 1 -19.43 -28.53 -3.44
N ASN A 2 -19.77 -27.24 -3.38
CA ASN A 2 -20.17 -26.44 -4.54
C ASN A 2 -19.00 -26.37 -5.56
N ARG A 3 -19.32 -26.28 -6.85
CA ARG A 3 -18.32 -26.11 -7.92
C ARG A 3 -17.43 -24.89 -7.71
N THR A 4 -17.97 -23.75 -7.29
CA THR A 4 -17.18 -22.52 -7.07
C THR A 4 -16.13 -22.72 -5.97
N ASP A 5 -16.53 -23.29 -4.84
CA ASP A 5 -15.63 -23.59 -3.72
C ASP A 5 -14.54 -24.59 -4.16
N ARG A 6 -14.92 -25.59 -4.97
CA ARG A 6 -13.98 -26.58 -5.51
C ARG A 6 -12.96 -25.95 -6.47
N LEU A 7 -13.39 -25.03 -7.33
CA LEU A 7 -12.49 -24.32 -8.26
C LEU A 7 -11.45 -23.49 -7.48
N TYR A 8 -11.89 -22.75 -6.46
CA TYR A 8 -10.99 -22.01 -5.58
C TYR A 8 -10.01 -22.94 -4.86
N ALA A 9 -10.52 -24.01 -4.24
CA ALA A 9 -9.69 -24.96 -3.51
C ALA A 9 -8.69 -25.71 -4.41
N LEU A 10 -9.06 -25.99 -5.67
CA LEU A 10 -8.16 -26.57 -6.68
C LEU A 10 -6.96 -25.66 -6.95
N VAL A 11 -7.21 -24.36 -7.15
CA VAL A 11 -6.14 -23.39 -7.40
C VAL A 11 -5.21 -23.28 -6.21
N GLU A 12 -5.75 -23.19 -4.99
CA GLU A 12 -4.95 -23.09 -3.76
C GLU A 12 -4.12 -24.36 -3.50
N GLU A 13 -4.68 -25.54 -3.74
CA GLU A 13 -3.92 -26.81 -3.65
C GLU A 13 -2.74 -26.83 -4.63
N LEU A 14 -2.98 -26.46 -5.90
CA LEU A 14 -1.93 -26.43 -6.91
C LEU A 14 -0.86 -25.35 -6.63
N ARG A 15 -1.25 -24.20 -6.06
CA ARG A 15 -0.31 -23.16 -5.63
C ARG A 15 0.56 -23.62 -4.46
N ALA A 16 -0.05 -24.24 -3.45
CA ALA A 16 0.64 -24.68 -2.24
C ALA A 16 1.74 -25.71 -2.52
N VAL A 17 1.52 -26.57 -3.51
CA VAL A 17 2.45 -27.66 -3.87
C VAL A 17 3.39 -27.31 -5.02
N SER A 18 3.15 -26.22 -5.75
CA SER A 18 4.00 -25.76 -6.86
C SER A 18 5.46 -25.61 -6.42
N PRO A 19 6.45 -26.08 -7.22
CA PRO A 19 6.35 -26.54 -8.62
C PRO A 19 6.03 -28.04 -8.76
N ARG A 20 5.58 -28.74 -7.71
CA ARG A 20 5.28 -30.18 -7.81
C ARG A 20 3.90 -30.38 -8.44
N PRO A 21 3.76 -31.26 -9.45
CA PRO A 21 2.46 -31.52 -10.06
C PRO A 21 1.55 -32.39 -9.18
N ARG A 22 0.24 -32.26 -9.37
CA ARG A 22 -0.79 -33.17 -8.84
C ARG A 22 -1.55 -33.84 -9.97
N SER A 23 -1.59 -35.17 -9.98
CA SER A 23 -2.34 -35.91 -10.99
C SER A 23 -3.85 -35.70 -10.84
N ALA A 24 -4.59 -35.80 -11.95
CA ALA A 24 -6.05 -35.74 -11.95
C ALA A 24 -6.68 -36.72 -10.95
N ARG A 25 -6.10 -37.93 -10.84
CA ARG A 25 -6.54 -38.98 -9.91
C ARG A 25 -6.34 -38.58 -8.45
N TRP A 26 -5.21 -37.95 -8.12
CA TRP A 26 -4.94 -37.48 -6.76
C TRP A 26 -5.91 -36.37 -6.35
N LEU A 27 -6.12 -35.38 -7.24
CA LEU A 27 -7.06 -34.28 -7.02
C LEU A 27 -8.49 -34.81 -6.90
N ALA A 28 -8.88 -35.78 -7.73
CA ALA A 28 -10.18 -36.43 -7.68
C ALA A 28 -10.43 -37.09 -6.32
N GLY A 29 -9.44 -37.82 -5.80
CA GLY A 29 -9.51 -38.42 -4.46
C GLY A 29 -9.60 -37.36 -3.36
N ARG A 30 -8.82 -36.27 -3.44
CA ARG A 30 -8.82 -35.21 -2.43
C ARG A 30 -10.12 -34.41 -2.37
N PHE A 31 -10.71 -34.11 -3.52
CA PHE A 31 -11.95 -33.32 -3.62
C PHE A 31 -13.21 -34.18 -3.69
N GLU A 32 -13.07 -35.52 -3.57
CA GLU A 32 -14.17 -36.49 -3.59
C GLU A 32 -15.06 -36.37 -4.84
N VAL A 33 -14.42 -36.23 -6.01
CA VAL A 33 -15.09 -36.12 -7.31
C VAL A 33 -14.45 -37.05 -8.34
N SER A 34 -15.07 -37.19 -9.52
CA SER A 34 -14.47 -37.97 -10.60
C SER A 34 -13.27 -37.26 -11.23
N THR A 35 -12.35 -38.03 -11.84
CA THR A 35 -11.25 -37.46 -12.64
C THR A 35 -11.76 -36.56 -13.77
N ARG A 36 -12.85 -36.97 -14.43
CA ARG A 36 -13.53 -36.18 -15.47
C ARG A 36 -14.01 -34.83 -14.94
N THR A 37 -14.46 -34.76 -13.69
CA THR A 37 -14.85 -33.50 -13.03
C THR A 37 -13.64 -32.60 -12.83
N ILE A 38 -12.51 -33.15 -12.35
CA ILE A 38 -11.26 -32.41 -12.21
C ILE A 38 -10.79 -31.88 -13.55
N GLU A 39 -10.69 -32.71 -14.57
CA GLU A 39 -10.24 -32.30 -15.92
C GLU A 39 -11.10 -31.16 -16.48
N ARG A 40 -12.42 -31.24 -16.31
CA ARG A 40 -13.34 -30.19 -16.72
C ARG A 40 -13.18 -28.90 -15.91
N ASP A 41 -12.93 -29.00 -14.61
CA ASP A 41 -12.69 -27.85 -13.75
C ASP A 41 -11.33 -27.19 -14.03
N ILE A 42 -10.27 -27.97 -14.28
CA ILE A 42 -8.98 -27.46 -14.76
C ILE A 42 -9.14 -26.73 -16.10
N SER A 43 -9.85 -27.31 -17.05
CA SER A 43 -10.11 -26.68 -18.34
C SER A 43 -10.87 -25.35 -18.19
N ALA A 44 -11.84 -25.29 -17.27
CA ALA A 44 -12.54 -24.05 -16.95
C ALA A 44 -11.60 -22.99 -16.32
N LEU A 45 -10.72 -23.38 -15.40
CA LEU A 45 -9.73 -22.50 -14.79
C LEU A 45 -8.73 -21.96 -15.82
N GLN A 46 -8.23 -22.81 -16.70
CA GLN A 46 -7.37 -22.41 -17.82
C GLN A 46 -8.09 -21.42 -18.75
N GLY A 47 -9.36 -21.69 -19.09
CA GLY A 47 -10.20 -20.76 -19.87
C GLY A 47 -10.43 -19.41 -19.21
N SER A 48 -10.34 -19.33 -17.87
CA SER A 48 -10.41 -18.07 -17.11
C SER A 48 -9.04 -17.39 -16.89
N GLY A 49 -7.96 -17.94 -17.45
CA GLY A 49 -6.61 -17.36 -17.37
C GLY A 49 -5.80 -17.76 -16.14
N VAL A 50 -6.21 -18.80 -15.39
CA VAL A 50 -5.35 -19.35 -14.34
C VAL A 50 -4.20 -20.13 -15.00
N PRO A 51 -2.92 -19.84 -14.66
CA PRO A 51 -1.76 -20.38 -15.35
C PRO A 51 -1.46 -21.82 -14.90
N ILE A 52 -2.36 -22.74 -15.22
CA ILE A 52 -2.22 -24.18 -14.98
C ILE A 52 -1.78 -24.86 -16.28
N TRP A 53 -0.75 -25.70 -16.22
CA TRP A 53 -0.42 -26.63 -17.30
C TRP A 53 -0.33 -28.06 -16.79
N ALA A 54 -0.31 -29.00 -17.74
CA ALA A 54 -0.10 -30.41 -17.47
C ALA A 54 1.34 -30.78 -17.79
N GLU A 55 2.04 -31.37 -16.82
CA GLU A 55 3.30 -32.06 -17.03
C GLU A 55 3.00 -33.51 -17.47
N PRO A 56 3.44 -33.95 -18.66
CA PRO A 56 3.25 -35.31 -19.11
C PRO A 56 4.14 -36.31 -18.38
N GLY A 57 3.76 -37.59 -18.38
CA GLY A 57 4.56 -38.70 -17.84
C GLY A 57 3.92 -39.41 -16.64
N ARG A 58 4.56 -40.50 -16.20
CA ARG A 58 4.02 -41.42 -15.17
C ARG A 58 3.81 -40.77 -13.80
N THR A 59 4.63 -39.76 -13.48
CA THR A 59 4.55 -38.93 -12.26
C THR A 59 4.02 -37.52 -12.55
N GLY A 60 3.52 -37.27 -13.76
CA GLY A 60 3.02 -35.98 -14.22
C GLY A 60 1.66 -35.62 -13.62
N GLY A 61 1.18 -34.43 -13.97
CA GLY A 61 -0.07 -33.89 -13.45
C GLY A 61 -0.19 -32.39 -13.70
N TYR A 62 -1.18 -31.77 -13.06
CA TYR A 62 -1.40 -30.33 -13.16
C TYR A 62 -0.52 -29.58 -12.17
N VAL A 63 0.01 -28.45 -12.60
CA VAL A 63 0.82 -27.53 -11.77
C VAL A 63 0.50 -26.09 -12.16
N VAL A 64 0.59 -25.18 -11.19
CA VAL A 64 0.45 -23.73 -11.39
C VAL A 64 1.83 -23.10 -11.52
N ASP A 65 1.99 -22.16 -12.45
CA ASP A 65 3.25 -21.42 -12.56
C ASP A 65 3.57 -20.61 -11.32
N ARG A 66 4.77 -20.82 -10.79
CA ARG A 66 5.38 -19.84 -9.88
C ARG A 66 5.82 -18.57 -10.62
N ALA A 67 6.15 -18.62 -11.91
CA ALA A 67 6.51 -17.43 -12.68
C ALA A 67 5.32 -16.51 -12.96
N HIS A 68 4.08 -17.02 -12.87
CA HIS A 68 2.83 -16.29 -13.15
C HIS A 68 1.96 -16.09 -11.91
N THR A 69 2.43 -16.49 -10.72
CA THR A 69 1.77 -16.20 -9.45
C THR A 69 2.77 -15.60 -8.47
N LEU A 70 2.45 -14.45 -7.90
CA LEU A 70 3.25 -13.91 -6.80
C LEU A 70 3.13 -14.89 -5.61
N PRO A 71 4.24 -15.34 -5.01
CA PRO A 71 4.18 -16.04 -3.74
C PRO A 71 3.50 -15.14 -2.69
N PRO A 72 3.00 -15.68 -1.57
CA PRO A 72 2.42 -14.87 -0.51
C PRO A 72 3.39 -13.74 -0.11
N VAL A 73 3.00 -12.49 -0.38
CA VAL A 73 3.75 -11.30 0.03
C VAL A 73 2.99 -10.66 1.19
N ASN A 74 3.65 -10.57 2.33
CA ASN A 74 3.13 -9.81 3.46
C ASN A 74 3.61 -8.37 3.30
N LEU A 75 2.67 -7.45 3.08
CA LEU A 75 2.93 -6.03 3.02
C LEU A 75 2.44 -5.38 4.30
N THR A 76 3.27 -4.52 4.87
CA THR A 76 2.85 -3.59 5.93
C THR A 76 2.04 -2.45 5.33
N ALA A 77 1.24 -1.79 6.18
CA ALA A 77 0.50 -0.60 5.77
C ALA A 77 1.40 0.52 5.22
N ALA A 78 2.59 0.71 5.80
CA ALA A 78 3.56 1.70 5.36
C ALA A 78 4.12 1.39 3.95
N GLU A 79 4.43 0.13 3.66
CA GLU A 79 4.88 -0.29 2.33
C GLU A 79 3.79 -0.11 1.26
N ALA A 80 2.53 -0.38 1.61
CA ALA A 80 1.40 -0.15 0.71
C ALA A 80 1.24 1.34 0.37
N VAL A 81 1.35 2.23 1.36
CA VAL A 81 1.34 3.69 1.15
C VAL A 81 2.52 4.13 0.30
N ALA A 82 3.72 3.60 0.55
CA ALA A 82 4.91 3.92 -0.23
C ALA A 82 4.74 3.55 -1.71
N MET A 83 4.21 2.36 -1.99
CA MET A 83 3.89 1.93 -3.36
C MET A 83 2.82 2.80 -4.00
N ALA A 84 1.78 3.19 -3.25
CA ALA A 84 0.76 4.10 -3.75
C ALA A 84 1.33 5.46 -4.15
N VAL A 85 2.20 6.05 -3.31
CA VAL A 85 2.92 7.29 -3.65
C VAL A 85 3.74 7.12 -4.92
N ALA A 86 4.49 6.03 -5.05
CA ALA A 86 5.31 5.77 -6.23
C ALA A 86 4.47 5.59 -7.51
N LEU A 87 3.39 4.81 -7.43
CA LEU A 87 2.50 4.54 -8.56
C LEU A 87 1.67 5.75 -8.97
N HIS A 88 1.32 6.64 -8.03
CA HIS A 88 0.61 7.89 -8.34
C HIS A 88 1.41 8.80 -9.28
N ARG A 89 2.76 8.73 -9.22
CA ARG A 89 3.66 9.49 -10.11
C ARG A 89 3.62 9.03 -11.57
N LEU A 90 2.97 7.90 -11.86
CA LEU A 90 2.76 7.44 -13.23
C LEU A 90 1.63 8.21 -13.93
N GLY A 91 0.93 9.12 -13.24
CA GLY A 91 -0.05 10.02 -13.84
C GLY A 91 0.53 10.76 -15.06
N GLY A 92 -0.21 10.79 -16.17
CA GLY A 92 0.25 11.38 -17.43
C GLY A 92 1.19 10.50 -18.27
N THR A 93 1.62 9.35 -17.76
CA THR A 93 2.37 8.34 -18.56
C THR A 93 1.42 7.28 -19.14
N PRO A 94 1.84 6.55 -20.20
CA PRO A 94 1.07 5.40 -20.70
C PRO A 94 0.86 4.27 -19.68
N PHE A 95 1.60 4.28 -18.55
CA PHE A 95 1.56 3.23 -17.54
C PHE A 95 0.60 3.52 -16.37
N ALA A 96 -0.09 4.67 -16.37
CA ALA A 96 -1.00 5.05 -15.28
C ALA A 96 -2.05 3.97 -14.96
N GLY A 97 -2.70 3.41 -15.99
CA GLY A 97 -3.70 2.34 -15.83
C GLY A 97 -3.13 1.02 -15.29
N ALA A 98 -1.90 0.68 -15.70
CA ALA A 98 -1.19 -0.48 -15.18
C ALA A 98 -0.83 -0.28 -13.70
N GLY A 99 -0.36 0.91 -13.33
CA GLY A 99 -0.06 1.27 -11.94
C GLY A 99 -1.29 1.19 -11.03
N ALA A 100 -2.43 1.74 -11.46
CA ALA A 100 -3.68 1.65 -10.71
C ALA A 100 -4.15 0.19 -10.51
N THR A 101 -3.93 -0.66 -11.52
CA THR A 101 -4.27 -2.09 -11.43
C THR A 101 -3.31 -2.84 -10.51
N ALA A 102 -2.02 -2.51 -10.52
CA ALA A 102 -1.04 -3.08 -9.60
C ALA A 102 -1.36 -2.73 -8.14
N LEU A 103 -1.67 -1.46 -7.85
CA LEU A 103 -2.03 -1.02 -6.49
C LEU A 103 -3.25 -1.77 -5.95
N ARG A 104 -4.31 -1.92 -6.75
CA ARG A 104 -5.50 -2.71 -6.38
C ARG A 104 -5.16 -4.16 -6.06
N LYS A 105 -4.28 -4.80 -6.83
CA LYS A 105 -3.83 -6.17 -6.58
C LYS A 105 -3.03 -6.29 -5.27
N LEU A 106 -2.18 -5.31 -4.98
CA LEU A 106 -1.38 -5.28 -3.76
C LEU A 106 -2.27 -5.11 -2.51
N LEU A 107 -3.27 -4.23 -2.56
CA LEU A 107 -4.21 -4.05 -1.45
C LEU A 107 -5.12 -5.27 -1.25
N ALA A 108 -5.49 -5.96 -2.34
CA ALA A 108 -6.38 -7.13 -2.28
C ALA A 108 -5.74 -8.35 -1.59
N VAL A 109 -4.40 -8.41 -1.51
CA VAL A 109 -3.69 -9.51 -0.83
C VAL A 109 -3.33 -9.19 0.62
N MET A 110 -3.60 -7.96 1.08
CA MET A 110 -3.35 -7.56 2.46
C MET A 110 -4.46 -8.04 3.40
N PRO A 111 -4.15 -8.37 4.67
CA PRO A 111 -5.16 -8.52 5.71
C PRO A 111 -6.03 -7.28 5.82
N ALA A 112 -7.32 -7.45 6.12
CA ALA A 112 -8.28 -6.34 6.18
C ALA A 112 -7.86 -5.23 7.16
N ALA A 113 -7.25 -5.59 8.30
CA ALA A 113 -6.74 -4.63 9.27
C ALA A 113 -5.60 -3.77 8.70
N ASP A 114 -4.64 -4.39 8.00
CA ASP A 114 -3.51 -3.69 7.39
C ASP A 114 -3.96 -2.83 6.20
N ALA A 115 -4.92 -3.30 5.42
CA ALA A 115 -5.53 -2.52 4.35
C ALA A 115 -6.25 -1.28 4.91
N ALA A 116 -7.03 -1.42 5.98
CA ALA A 116 -7.69 -0.29 6.64
C ALA A 116 -6.66 0.71 7.20
N GLU A 117 -5.57 0.21 7.77
CA GLU A 117 -4.47 1.03 8.25
C GLU A 117 -3.78 1.79 7.11
N ALA A 118 -3.54 1.13 5.98
CA ALA A 118 -2.98 1.77 4.80
C ALA A 118 -3.85 2.91 4.30
N HIS A 119 -5.18 2.74 4.26
CA HIS A 119 -6.11 3.82 3.88
C HIS A 119 -6.05 5.00 4.85
N ARG A 120 -5.97 4.72 6.16
CA ARG A 120 -5.85 5.75 7.20
C ARG A 120 -4.55 6.54 7.07
N LEU A 121 -3.43 5.87 6.79
CA LEU A 121 -2.13 6.49 6.56
C LEU A 121 -2.11 7.28 5.24
N ALA A 122 -2.66 6.73 4.17
CA ALA A 122 -2.74 7.38 2.87
C ALA A 122 -3.56 8.69 2.93
N GLY A 123 -4.65 8.70 3.69
CA GLY A 123 -5.47 9.91 3.92
C GLY A 123 -4.71 11.06 4.59
N ARG A 124 -3.52 10.82 5.16
CA ARG A 124 -2.63 11.85 5.74
C ARG A 124 -1.55 12.33 4.77
N VAL A 125 -1.50 11.78 3.56
CA VAL A 125 -0.53 12.18 2.53
C VAL A 125 -1.26 13.03 1.50
N HIS A 126 -0.84 14.29 1.34
CA HIS A 126 -1.36 15.21 0.34
C HIS A 126 -0.28 15.57 -0.66
N LEU A 127 -0.62 15.58 -1.95
CA LEU A 127 0.30 15.85 -3.05
C LEU A 127 -0.17 17.08 -3.85
N ILE A 128 0.78 17.92 -4.25
CA ILE A 128 0.62 19.02 -5.19
C ILE A 128 1.41 18.68 -6.46
N GLY A 129 0.74 18.67 -7.62
CA GLY A 129 1.36 18.21 -8.88
C GLY A 129 1.81 16.75 -8.80
N ASP A 130 2.96 16.42 -9.38
CA ASP A 130 3.51 15.04 -9.38
C ASP A 130 4.16 14.62 -8.03
N GLY A 131 4.10 15.48 -7.01
CA GLY A 131 4.75 15.27 -5.71
C GLY A 131 6.28 15.44 -5.72
N PRO A 132 6.91 15.48 -4.53
CA PRO A 132 8.34 15.79 -4.36
C PRO A 132 9.27 14.71 -4.91
N ALA A 133 10.38 15.12 -5.52
CA ALA A 133 11.50 14.25 -5.90
C ALA A 133 12.45 13.92 -4.73
N THR A 134 12.27 14.54 -3.56
CA THR A 134 13.16 14.41 -2.40
C THR A 134 12.65 13.37 -1.39
N PRO A 135 13.54 12.65 -0.67
CA PRO A 135 13.14 11.73 0.39
C PRO A 135 12.42 12.46 1.54
N VAL A 136 11.39 11.82 2.13
CA VAL A 136 10.91 12.22 3.46
C VAL A 136 11.98 11.77 4.46
N PRO A 137 12.52 12.64 5.33
CA PRO A 137 13.40 12.18 6.40
C PRO A 137 12.62 11.17 7.27
N ALA A 138 13.19 9.98 7.51
CA ALA A 138 12.54 8.91 8.28
C ALA A 138 11.96 9.39 9.62
N VAL A 139 12.68 10.33 10.24
CA VAL A 139 12.32 11.00 11.49
C VAL A 139 10.96 11.71 11.45
N VAL A 140 10.53 12.18 10.27
CA VAL A 140 9.22 12.80 10.09
C VAL A 140 8.17 11.72 9.79
N ALA A 141 8.52 10.66 9.05
CA ALA A 141 7.66 9.51 8.69
C ALA A 141 7.10 8.77 9.93
N ASP A 142 7.97 8.53 10.91
CA ASP A 142 7.60 7.87 12.16
C ASP A 142 6.67 8.74 13.02
N ALA A 143 6.83 10.06 12.91
CA ALA A 143 6.19 11.06 13.74
C ALA A 143 4.67 11.18 13.49
N VAL A 144 4.25 11.19 12.23
CA VAL A 144 2.81 11.22 11.87
C VAL A 144 2.17 9.86 12.10
N SER A 145 2.90 8.78 11.86
CA SER A 145 2.41 7.41 12.07
C SER A 145 2.09 7.16 13.55
N ALA A 146 2.93 7.65 14.46
CA ALA A 146 2.77 7.46 15.90
C ALA A 146 1.63 8.27 16.55
N ARG A 147 1.02 9.25 15.85
CA ARG A 147 0.07 10.23 16.42
C ARG A 147 0.53 10.80 17.76
N ARG A 148 1.80 11.18 17.88
CA ARG A 148 2.34 11.78 19.11
C ARG A 148 2.72 13.23 18.89
N VAL A 149 2.57 14.06 19.91
CA VAL A 149 3.08 15.44 19.89
C VAL A 149 4.59 15.39 19.68
N LEU A 150 5.12 16.29 18.88
CA LEU A 150 6.54 16.34 18.54
C LEU A 150 7.16 17.63 19.06
N ARG A 151 8.36 17.52 19.64
CA ARG A 151 9.24 18.65 19.87
C ARG A 151 10.22 18.77 18.73
N LEU A 152 10.14 19.85 17.97
CA LEU A 152 11.00 20.15 16.82
C LEU A 152 12.03 21.21 17.19
N THR A 153 13.27 21.00 16.76
CA THR A 153 14.23 22.09 16.55
C THR A 153 14.13 22.50 15.09
N TYR A 154 13.55 23.67 14.81
CA TYR A 154 13.21 24.12 13.47
C TYR A 154 13.97 25.39 13.09
N ALA A 155 14.64 25.36 11.93
CA ALA A 155 15.24 26.54 11.32
C ALA A 155 14.20 27.29 10.46
N ASP A 156 14.00 28.57 10.73
CA ASP A 156 13.14 29.39 9.89
C ASP A 156 13.81 29.76 8.53
N ARG A 157 13.19 30.64 7.76
CA ARG A 157 13.74 31.08 6.46
C ARG A 157 15.06 31.83 6.59
N ALA A 158 15.30 32.50 7.72
CA ALA A 158 16.53 33.22 8.00
C ALA A 158 17.61 32.30 8.63
N GLY A 159 17.30 31.02 8.85
CA GLY A 159 18.20 30.07 9.51
C GLY A 159 18.18 30.14 11.04
N THR A 160 17.27 30.93 11.61
CA THR A 160 17.17 31.03 13.08
C THR A 160 16.51 29.76 13.62
N ALA A 161 17.25 29.04 14.45
CA ALA A 161 16.76 27.83 15.09
C ALA A 161 15.79 28.17 16.22
N SER A 162 14.75 27.34 16.37
CA SER A 162 13.74 27.53 17.39
C SER A 162 13.09 26.22 17.81
N ALA A 163 12.78 26.07 19.10
CA ALA A 163 12.04 24.93 19.61
C ALA A 163 10.53 25.12 19.39
N ARG A 164 9.83 24.07 18.94
CA ARG A 164 8.38 24.07 18.69
C ARG A 164 7.78 22.76 19.15
N GLU A 165 6.72 22.81 19.96
CA GLU A 165 5.85 21.66 20.15
C GLU A 165 4.72 21.70 19.14
N VAL A 166 4.56 20.61 18.39
CA VAL A 166 3.62 20.54 17.28
C VAL A 166 2.84 19.23 17.31
N GLU A 167 1.56 19.30 16.95
CA GLU A 167 0.71 18.12 16.79
C GLU A 167 0.70 17.72 15.30
N PRO A 168 1.41 16.65 14.90
CA PRO A 168 1.46 16.21 13.51
C PRO A 168 0.09 15.76 12.99
N LEU A 169 -0.33 16.33 11.87
CA LEU A 169 -1.64 16.06 11.26
C LEU A 169 -1.54 15.38 9.88
N GLY A 170 -0.43 15.56 9.16
CA GLY A 170 -0.20 14.92 7.87
C GLY A 170 1.03 15.44 7.14
N TYR A 171 1.18 15.06 5.88
CA TYR A 171 2.22 15.53 4.98
C TYR A 171 1.63 16.25 3.79
N LEU A 172 2.37 17.25 3.31
CA LEU A 172 2.14 17.87 2.03
C LEU A 172 3.42 17.78 1.21
N GLY A 173 3.36 17.14 0.06
CA GLY A 173 4.45 17.07 -0.89
C GLY A 173 4.18 17.99 -2.09
N ASN A 174 5.12 18.86 -2.43
CA ASN A 174 5.15 19.53 -3.73
C ASN A 174 6.39 19.09 -4.52
N PRO A 175 6.57 19.42 -5.81
CA PRO A 175 7.67 18.89 -6.62
C PRO A 175 9.10 19.11 -6.06
N ARG A 176 9.28 20.06 -5.13
CA ARG A 176 10.59 20.42 -4.57
C ARG A 176 10.80 19.91 -3.15
N HIS A 177 9.78 19.96 -2.29
CA HIS A 177 9.93 19.74 -0.85
C HIS A 177 8.75 18.98 -0.24
N TRP A 178 9.06 18.25 0.83
CA TRP A 178 8.08 17.74 1.79
C TRP A 178 7.84 18.75 2.91
N TYR A 179 6.59 18.80 3.35
CA TYR A 179 6.14 19.61 4.47
C TYR A 179 5.40 18.71 5.46
N LEU A 180 5.72 18.84 6.74
CA LEU A 180 4.90 18.35 7.83
C LEU A 180 3.78 19.37 8.09
N LEU A 181 2.53 18.93 7.97
CA LEU A 181 1.36 19.68 8.39
C LEU A 181 1.15 19.42 9.88
N ALA A 182 1.18 20.47 10.70
CA ALA A 182 1.03 20.32 12.14
C ALA A 182 0.42 21.56 12.81
N TRP A 183 -0.34 21.34 13.88
CA TRP A 183 -0.77 22.43 14.76
C TRP A 183 0.40 22.86 15.64
N CYS A 184 0.80 24.13 15.53
CA CYS A 184 1.90 24.68 16.31
C CYS A 184 1.39 25.28 17.61
N ARG A 185 1.69 24.68 18.75
CA ARG A 185 1.20 25.14 20.07
C ARG A 185 1.67 26.53 20.43
N LEU A 186 2.91 26.87 20.08
CA LEU A 186 3.47 28.20 20.32
C LEU A 186 2.75 29.31 19.53
N ARG A 187 2.19 28.98 18.37
CA ARG A 187 1.57 29.95 17.47
C ARG A 187 0.06 29.79 17.38
N ASP A 188 -0.49 28.86 18.15
CA ASP A 188 -1.90 28.49 18.21
C ASP A 188 -2.57 28.42 16.83
N GLY A 189 -1.98 27.62 15.93
CA GLY A 189 -2.46 27.56 14.55
C GLY A 189 -1.81 26.49 13.70
N LEU A 190 -2.47 26.13 12.60
CA LEU A 190 -1.93 25.20 11.60
C LEU A 190 -0.73 25.81 10.88
N ARG A 191 0.34 25.03 10.71
CA ARG A 191 1.54 25.44 9.96
C ARG A 191 2.11 24.29 9.15
N CYS A 192 2.76 24.66 8.05
CA CYS A 192 3.52 23.77 7.19
C CYS A 192 5.01 23.91 7.49
N PHE A 193 5.63 22.85 8.01
CA PHE A 193 7.06 22.80 8.33
C PHE A 193 7.81 22.06 7.24
N ARG A 194 8.67 22.75 6.49
CA ARG A 194 9.56 22.08 5.53
C ARG A 194 10.45 21.06 6.23
N THR A 195 10.43 19.81 5.80
CA THR A 195 11.13 18.72 6.49
C THR A 195 12.65 18.85 6.41
N ASP A 196 13.18 19.49 5.38
CA ASP A 196 14.63 19.77 5.21
C ASP A 196 15.17 20.84 6.20
N ARG A 197 14.28 21.54 6.92
CA ARG A 197 14.63 22.54 7.94
C ARG A 197 14.43 22.06 9.38
N ILE A 198 14.03 20.80 9.55
CA ILE A 198 13.94 20.17 10.86
C ILE A 198 15.35 19.71 11.24
N LEU A 199 15.95 20.41 12.21
CA LEU A 199 17.29 20.13 12.73
C LEU A 199 17.28 19.00 13.77
N GLY A 200 16.14 18.78 14.43
CA GLY A 200 15.94 17.72 15.41
C GLY A 200 14.46 17.49 15.68
N VAL A 201 14.12 16.26 16.06
CA VAL A 201 12.77 15.87 16.47
C VAL A 201 12.83 14.94 17.66
N GLU A 202 11.86 15.08 18.56
CA GLU A 202 11.61 14.15 19.64
C GLU A 202 10.10 13.91 19.77
N ALA A 203 9.69 12.64 19.84
CA ALA A 203 8.30 12.29 20.10
C ALA A 203 8.00 12.37 21.60
N LEU A 204 6.97 13.13 21.95
CA LEU A 204 6.47 13.27 23.32
C LEU A 204 5.46 12.15 23.64
N PRO A 205 5.21 11.85 24.92
CA PRO A 205 4.24 10.82 25.30
C PRO A 205 2.78 11.17 24.98
N GLU A 206 2.48 12.45 24.75
CA GLU A 206 1.13 12.93 24.47
C GLU A 206 0.63 12.52 23.09
N VAL A 207 -0.63 12.10 23.01
CA VAL A 207 -1.28 11.64 21.78
C VAL A 207 -2.04 12.78 21.10
N VAL A 208 -1.89 12.90 19.78
CA VAL A 208 -2.62 13.84 18.95
C VAL A 208 -4.03 13.31 18.68
N THR A 209 -5.03 14.04 19.18
CA THR A 209 -6.46 13.77 18.93
C THR A 209 -7.03 14.62 17.80
N ARG A 210 -6.33 15.70 17.44
CA ARG A 210 -6.75 16.62 16.38
C ARG A 210 -6.69 15.94 15.02
N GLU A 211 -7.66 16.29 14.16
CA GLU A 211 -7.73 15.85 12.77
C GLU A 211 -7.50 17.02 11.83
N LEU A 212 -6.84 16.77 10.70
CA LEU A 212 -6.66 17.78 9.67
C LEU A 212 -7.97 17.97 8.92
N ARG A 213 -8.46 19.21 8.82
CA ARG A 213 -9.46 19.57 7.81
C ARG A 213 -8.73 20.24 6.66
N LEU A 214 -9.01 19.81 5.43
CA LEU A 214 -8.37 20.39 4.24
C LEU A 214 -8.61 21.90 4.15
N ASP A 215 -9.74 22.38 4.65
CA ASP A 215 -10.11 23.81 4.70
C ASP A 215 -9.23 24.63 5.64
N ASP A 216 -8.50 23.98 6.55
CA ASP A 216 -7.53 24.66 7.43
C ASP A 216 -6.23 25.01 6.68
N LEU A 217 -6.00 24.40 5.51
CA LEU A 217 -4.84 24.71 4.66
C LEU A 217 -5.13 25.98 3.87
N ASP A 218 -4.36 27.05 4.12
CA ASP A 218 -4.35 28.28 3.32
C ASP A 218 -3.65 28.05 1.95
N ILE A 219 -4.15 27.05 1.21
CA ILE A 219 -3.68 26.61 -0.11
C ILE A 219 -4.93 26.39 -0.96
N PRO A 220 -5.02 26.95 -2.19
CA PRO A 220 -6.16 26.70 -3.07
C PRO A 220 -6.40 25.19 -3.27
N HIS A 221 -7.58 24.70 -2.87
CA HIS A 221 -7.96 23.28 -2.90
C HIS A 221 -7.75 22.62 -4.27
N GLU A 222 -7.90 23.38 -5.35
CA GLU A 222 -7.73 22.92 -6.74
C GLU A 222 -6.33 22.37 -7.04
N ARG A 223 -5.34 22.65 -6.17
CA ARG A 223 -3.94 22.23 -6.34
C ARG A 223 -3.48 21.13 -5.40
N VAL A 224 -4.29 20.74 -4.42
CA VAL A 224 -3.93 19.75 -3.38
C VAL A 224 -4.84 18.53 -3.53
N ARG A 225 -4.24 17.35 -3.72
CA ARG A 225 -4.98 16.08 -3.76
C ARG A 225 -4.52 15.17 -2.64
N ALA A 226 -5.46 14.65 -1.85
CA ALA A 226 -5.16 13.56 -0.93
C ALA A 226 -4.77 12.31 -1.72
N LEU A 227 -3.81 11.55 -1.21
CA LEU A 227 -3.44 10.27 -1.79
C LEU A 227 -4.62 9.31 -1.60
N SER A 228 -5.28 8.97 -2.70
CA SER A 228 -6.26 7.88 -2.71
C SER A 228 -5.59 6.57 -3.07
N LEU A 229 -5.92 5.51 -2.33
CA LEU A 229 -5.52 4.14 -2.65
C LEU A 229 -6.45 3.48 -3.69
N VAL A 230 -7.58 4.12 -4.00
CA VAL A 230 -8.59 3.65 -4.97
C VAL A 230 -9.29 4.83 -5.65
#